data_AF-A0A9D1QJE0-F1
#
_entry.id   AF-A0A9D1QJE0-F1
#
_cell.length_a   1.000
_cell.length_b   1.000
_cell.length_c   1.000
_cell.angle_alpha   90.00
_cell.angle_beta   90.00
_cell.angle_gamma   90.00
#
_symmetry.space_group_name_H-M   'P 1'
#
loop_
_entity.id
_entity.type
_entity.pdbx_description
1 polymer ?
#
loop_
_entity_poly.entity_id
_entity_poly.type
_entity_poly.pdbx_seq_one_letter_code
_entity_poly.pdbx_strand_id
1 'polypeptide(L)'
;MFKFDKYTRAYHISNMIFYLFTLVVIALIYVYGFYPPIAEVTSGDFFATYGLREFGGTLFFLILIIVPLMVMFGAAYHLYKAATFGKQPKTAED
;
A
#
# COMPACT_ATOMS: atom_id res chain seq x y z
N MET A 1 20.59 -0.10 5.93
CA MET A 1 19.26 -0.34 6.53
C MET A 1 19.48 -0.61 8.00
N PHE A 2 19.18 0.33 8.89
CA PHE A 2 19.24 0.08 10.33
C PHE A 2 18.28 -1.08 10.63
N LYS A 3 18.82 -2.27 10.90
CA LYS A 3 18.04 -3.44 11.29
C LYS A 3 17.57 -3.20 12.72
N PHE A 4 16.53 -2.39 12.89
CA PHE A 4 15.84 -2.30 14.17
C PHE A 4 15.26 -3.68 14.46
N ASP A 5 15.44 -4.15 15.70
CA ASP A 5 14.82 -5.38 16.14
C ASP A 5 13.29 -5.27 15.95
N LYS A 6 12.71 -6.29 15.31
CA LYS A 6 11.29 -6.36 14.96
C LYS A 6 10.37 -6.24 16.18
N TYR A 7 10.89 -6.47 17.39
CA TYR A 7 10.18 -6.32 18.65
C TYR A 7 10.35 -4.95 19.29
N THR A 8 10.72 -3.92 18.52
CA THR A 8 10.89 -2.56 19.05
C THR A 8 9.83 -1.59 18.51
N ARG A 9 9.46 -0.60 19.33
CA ARG A 9 8.59 0.49 18.89
C ARG A 9 9.21 1.24 17.70
N ALA A 10 10.53 1.45 17.72
CA ALA A 10 11.28 2.12 16.66
C ALA A 10 11.16 1.40 15.30
N TYR A 11 11.19 0.06 15.30
CA TYR A 11 10.93 -0.73 14.09
C TYR A 11 9.54 -0.46 13.51
N HIS A 12 8.49 -0.48 14.36
CA HIS A 12 7.14 -0.24 13.89
C HIS A 12 6.92 1.19 13.39
N ILE A 13 7.49 2.21 14.06
CA ILE A 13 7.42 3.60 13.61
C ILE A 13 8.13 3.77 12.27
N SER A 14 9.35 3.24 12.14
CA SER A 14 10.14 3.36 10.90
C SER A 14 9.42 2.73 9.71
N ASN A 15 8.84 1.54 9.90
CA ASN A 15 8.07 0.87 8.85
C ASN A 15 6.76 1.61 8.54
N MET A 16 6.05 2.13 9.55
CA MET A 16 4.86 2.95 9.33
C MET A 16 5.17 4.15 8.43
N ILE A 17 6.25 4.88 8.72
CA ILE A 17 6.70 6.02 7.90
C ILE A 17 7.02 5.56 6.48
N PHE A 18 7.71 4.42 6.31
CA PHE A 18 7.98 3.86 4.98
C PHE A 18 6.70 3.54 4.20
N TYR A 19 5.70 2.90 4.83
CA TYR A 19 4.42 2.60 4.17
C TYR A 19 3.64 3.88 3.84
N LEU A 20 3.64 4.89 4.71
CA LEU A 20 3.01 6.18 4.44
C LEU A 20 3.70 6.92 3.28
N PHE A 21 5.02 6.95 3.25
CA PHE A 21 5.78 7.51 2.13
C PHE A 21 5.46 6.76 0.82
N THR A 22 5.40 5.43 0.88
CA THR A 22 5.03 4.60 -0.26
C THR A 22 3.61 4.91 -0.75
N LEU A 23 2.64 5.12 0.15
CA LEU A 23 1.28 5.55 -0.22
C LEU A 23 1.28 6.89 -0.93
N VAL A 24 2.07 7.85 -0.47
CA VAL A 24 2.20 9.16 -1.14
C VAL A 24 2.76 8.98 -2.55
N VAL A 25 3.82 8.18 -2.71
CA VAL A 25 4.39 7.90 -4.04
C VAL A 25 3.37 7.21 -4.95
N ILE A 26 2.65 6.19 -4.45
CA ILE A 26 1.58 5.52 -5.18
C ILE A 26 0.49 6.52 -5.58
N ALA A 27 0.07 7.40 -4.68
CA ALA A 27 -0.93 8.42 -4.98
C ALA A 27 -0.46 9.37 -6.08
N LEU A 28 0.81 9.79 -6.08
CA LEU A 28 1.38 10.61 -7.15
C LEU A 28 1.42 9.84 -8.48
N ILE A 29 1.81 8.56 -8.48
CA ILE A 29 1.75 7.71 -9.68
C ILE A 29 0.30 7.62 -10.20
N TYR A 30 -0.68 7.48 -9.31
CA TYR A 30 -2.08 7.49 -9.69
C TYR A 30 -2.50 8.83 -10.31
N VAL A 31 -2.17 9.95 -9.68
CA VAL A 31 -2.57 11.29 -10.14
C VAL A 31 -1.89 11.68 -11.45
N TYR A 32 -0.64 11.28 -11.69
CA TYR A 32 0.10 11.72 -12.88
C TYR A 32 0.21 10.67 -13.98
N GLY A 33 0.23 9.38 -13.62
CA GLY A 33 0.36 8.27 -14.56
C GLY A 33 -0.97 7.66 -14.99
N PHE A 34 -1.98 7.66 -14.11
CA PHE A 34 -3.26 6.97 -14.37
C PHE A 34 -4.46 7.90 -14.47
N TYR A 35 -4.51 8.98 -13.71
CA TYR A 35 -5.64 9.90 -13.72
C TYR A 35 -5.82 10.61 -15.08
N PRO A 36 -4.77 11.13 -15.76
CA PRO A 36 -4.96 11.74 -17.07
C PRO A 36 -5.59 10.78 -18.10
N PRO A 37 -5.06 9.56 -18.32
CA PRO A 37 -5.72 8.63 -19.22
C PRO A 37 -7.11 8.19 -18.71
N ILE A 38 -7.32 7.99 -17.40
CA ILE A 38 -8.66 7.61 -16.90
C ILE A 38 -9.68 8.75 -17.08
N ALA A 39 -9.26 10.00 -16.88
CA ALA A 39 -10.12 11.17 -16.94
C ALA A 39 -10.40 11.62 -18.39
N GLU A 40 -9.41 11.51 -19.28
CA GLU A 40 -9.57 11.73 -20.71
C GLU A 40 -10.34 10.57 -21.37
N VAL A 41 -10.29 9.37 -20.76
CA VAL A 41 -10.78 8.13 -21.35
C VAL A 41 -11.85 7.43 -20.52
N THR A 42 -12.96 8.13 -20.31
CA THR A 42 -14.28 7.44 -20.25
C THR A 42 -14.69 6.81 -21.59
N SER A 43 -13.79 6.69 -22.59
CA SER A 43 -14.02 6.00 -23.87
C SER A 43 -13.49 4.56 -23.81
N GLY A 44 -14.19 3.63 -24.44
CA GLY A 44 -13.78 2.23 -24.53
C GLY A 44 -12.40 2.01 -25.18
N ASP A 45 -11.79 3.05 -25.75
CA ASP A 45 -10.58 2.97 -26.57
C ASP A 45 -9.28 2.81 -25.77
N PHE A 46 -9.16 3.36 -24.54
CA PHE A 46 -7.97 3.12 -23.70
C PHE A 46 -7.89 1.67 -23.24
N PHE A 47 -9.04 1.11 -22.83
CA PHE A 47 -9.15 -0.30 -22.45
C PHE A 47 -8.98 -1.22 -23.66
N ALA A 48 -9.46 -0.83 -24.85
CA ALA A 48 -9.23 -1.59 -26.07
C ALA A 48 -7.76 -1.54 -26.55
N THR A 49 -7.05 -0.42 -26.35
CA THR A 49 -5.69 -0.20 -26.85
C THR A 49 -4.61 -0.71 -25.89
N TYR A 50 -4.76 -0.49 -24.58
CA TYR A 50 -3.82 -1.00 -23.56
C TYR A 50 -4.22 -2.37 -23.01
N GLY A 51 -5.44 -2.86 -23.29
CA GLY A 51 -5.96 -4.16 -22.85
C GLY A 51 -5.69 -5.34 -23.78
N LEU A 52 -4.59 -5.34 -24.55
CA LEU A 52 -4.21 -6.24 -25.69
C LEU A 52 -4.51 -7.76 -25.66
N ARG A 53 -5.09 -8.34 -24.61
CA ARG A 53 -5.84 -9.60 -24.51
C ARG A 53 -6.46 -9.53 -23.12
N GLU A 54 -7.80 -9.58 -23.01
CA GLU A 54 -8.61 -9.31 -21.81
C GLU A 54 -8.00 -9.70 -20.45
N PHE A 55 -7.24 -10.78 -20.40
CA PHE A 55 -6.51 -11.25 -19.22
C PHE A 55 -5.42 -10.28 -18.70
N GLY A 56 -4.59 -9.72 -19.58
CA GLY A 56 -3.46 -8.86 -19.18
C GLY A 56 -3.92 -7.53 -18.59
N GLY A 57 -4.94 -6.92 -19.21
CA GLY A 57 -5.58 -5.72 -18.68
C GLY A 57 -6.24 -5.96 -17.33
N THR A 58 -7.00 -7.05 -17.18
CA THR A 58 -7.67 -7.39 -15.92
C THR A 58 -6.68 -7.59 -14.78
N LEU A 59 -5.58 -8.33 -15.02
CA LEU A 59 -4.53 -8.54 -14.02
C LEU A 59 -3.85 -7.22 -13.63
N PHE A 60 -3.60 -6.34 -14.60
CA PHE A 60 -3.03 -5.02 -14.36
C PHE A 60 -3.92 -4.18 -13.43
N PHE A 61 -5.22 -4.08 -13.70
CA PHE A 61 -6.15 -3.33 -12.85
C PHE A 61 -6.31 -3.94 -11.45
N LEU A 62 -6.29 -5.27 -11.34
CA LEU A 62 -6.29 -5.95 -10.04
C LEU A 62 -5.05 -5.58 -9.23
N ILE A 63 -3.87 -5.60 -9.83
CA ILE A 63 -2.63 -5.18 -9.15
C ILE A 63 -2.71 -3.71 -8.76
N LEU A 64 -3.23 -2.87 -9.66
CA LEU A 64 -3.42 -1.44 -9.42
C LEU A 64 -4.20 -1.23 -8.13
N ILE A 65 -5.27 -1.99 -7.89
CA ILE A 65 -6.12 -1.88 -6.69
C ILE A 65 -5.49 -2.57 -5.47
N ILE A 66 -5.00 -3.80 -5.62
CA ILE A 66 -4.53 -4.64 -4.51
C ILE A 66 -3.30 -4.01 -3.84
N VAL A 67 -2.35 -3.48 -4.61
CA VAL A 67 -1.10 -2.95 -4.07
C VAL A 67 -1.34 -1.79 -3.09
N PRO A 68 -2.09 -0.72 -3.42
CA PRO A 68 -2.46 0.33 -2.47
C PRO A 68 -3.13 -0.21 -1.21
N LEU A 69 -4.06 -1.17 -1.34
CA LEU A 69 -4.74 -1.78 -0.18
C LEU A 69 -3.73 -2.49 0.73
N MET A 70 -2.79 -3.24 0.17
CA MET A 70 -1.73 -3.92 0.94
C MET A 70 -0.80 -2.93 1.64
N VAL A 71 -0.44 -1.83 0.99
CA VAL A 71 0.41 -0.78 1.58
C VAL A 71 -0.34 -0.06 2.72
N MET A 72 -1.64 0.23 2.53
CA MET A 72 -2.49 0.78 3.60
C MET A 72 -2.59 -0.18 4.79
N PHE A 73 -2.77 -1.47 4.54
CA PHE A 73 -2.76 -2.48 5.59
C PHE A 73 -1.43 -2.49 6.34
N GLY A 74 -0.29 -2.42 5.64
CA GLY A 74 1.04 -2.32 6.25
C GLY A 74 1.17 -1.10 7.16
N ALA A 75 0.75 0.08 6.69
CA ALA A 75 0.74 1.30 7.49
C ALA A 75 -0.13 1.15 8.75
N ALA A 76 -1.36 0.65 8.61
CA ALA A 76 -2.29 0.46 9.72
C ALA A 76 -1.78 -0.56 10.75
N TYR A 77 -1.22 -1.68 10.29
CA TYR A 77 -0.64 -2.70 11.15
C TYR A 77 0.51 -2.12 12.00
N HIS A 78 1.42 -1.39 11.37
CA HIS A 78 2.56 -0.80 12.06
C HIS A 78 2.16 0.34 13.00
N LEU A 79 1.16 1.14 12.62
CA LEU A 79 0.54 2.13 13.51
C LEU A 79 -0.07 1.47 14.75
N TYR A 80 -0.88 0.42 14.57
CA TYR A 80 -1.49 -0.33 15.66
C TYR A 80 -0.44 -0.90 16.61
N LYS A 81 0.58 -1.57 16.07
CA LYS A 81 1.68 -2.13 16.87
C LYS A 81 2.48 -1.05 17.59
N ALA A 82 2.74 0.11 16.97
CA ALA A 82 3.43 1.22 17.63
C ALA A 82 2.60 1.80 18.78
N ALA A 83 1.28 1.96 18.59
CA ALA A 83 0.36 2.51 19.58
C ALA A 83 0.06 1.55 20.75
N THR A 84 0.09 0.24 20.50
CA THR A 84 -0.13 -0.81 21.53
C THR A 84 1.16 -1.36 22.12
N PHE A 85 2.33 -0.83 21.71
CA PHE A 85 3.63 -1.29 22.18
C PHE A 85 3.79 -1.07 23.70
N GLY A 86 3.99 -2.17 24.44
CA GLY A 86 4.10 -2.18 25.90
C GLY A 86 2.77 -2.35 26.65
N LYS A 87 1.65 -2.50 25.94
CA LYS A 87 0.32 -2.76 26.52
C LYS A 87 -0.10 -4.24 26.47
N GLN A 88 0.84 -5.16 26.30
CA GLN A 88 0.54 -6.58 26.44
C GLN A 88 0.16 -6.82 27.91
N PRO A 89 -1.06 -7.31 28.22
CA PRO A 89 -1.32 -7.84 29.54
C PRO A 89 -0.38 -9.02 29.73
N LYS A 90 0.19 -9.17 30.94
CA LYS A 90 0.83 -10.42 31.35
C LYS A 90 -0.17 -11.53 31.06
N THR A 91 0.07 -12.32 30.02
CA THR A 91 -0.67 -13.57 29.82
C THR A 91 -0.37 -14.44 31.02
N ALA A 92 -1.35 -15.22 31.49
CA ALA A 92 -1.31 -15.99 32.74
C ALA A 92 -0.27 -17.13 32.78
N GLU A 93 0.76 -17.07 31.94
CA GLU A 93 1.89 -18.00 31.85
C GLU A 93 3.24 -17.35 32.22
N ASP A 94 3.25 -16.08 32.67
CA ASP A 94 4.44 -15.38 33.22
C ASP A 94 4.50 -15.41 34.77
#